data_AF-A0AAD7VWP1-F1
#
_entry.id   AF-A0AAD7VWP1-F1
#
_cell.length_a   1.000
_cell.length_b   1.000
_cell.length_c   1.000
_cell.angle_alpha   90.00
_cell.angle_beta   90.00
_cell.angle_gamma   90.00
#
_symmetry.space_group_name_H-M   'P 1'
#
loop_
_entity.id
_entity.type
_entity.pdbx_description
1 polymer ?
#
loop_
_entity_poly.entity_id
_entity_poly.type
_entity_poly.pdbx_seq_one_letter_code
_entity_poly.pdbx_strand_id
1 'polypeptide(L)'
;MTSSNVHSDALARYISTTKLHRSTSADKPTKILAPIQDGIKEYWAQAKVAPGANIYVDVGLGVYLEMSVDEAERFVESVIVRIDHRVNELARN
;
A
#
# COMPACT_ATOMS: atom_id res chain seq x y z
N MET A 1 16.83 -25.63 -28.92
CA MET A 1 16.38 -25.68 -27.50
C MET A 1 17.20 -24.67 -26.69
N THR A 2 16.84 -23.39 -26.70
CA THR A 2 17.59 -22.32 -25.99
C THR A 2 16.69 -21.14 -25.58
N SER A 3 15.38 -21.34 -25.46
CA SER A 3 14.42 -20.25 -25.19
C SER A 3 14.20 -19.99 -23.68
N SER A 4 14.43 -20.98 -22.81
CA SER A 4 14.10 -20.86 -21.38
C SER A 4 15.09 -19.99 -20.58
N ASN A 5 16.35 -19.88 -20.99
CA ASN A 5 17.36 -19.11 -20.24
C ASN A 5 17.24 -17.59 -20.41
N VAL A 6 16.68 -17.12 -21.53
CA VAL A 6 16.62 -15.69 -21.83
C VAL A 6 15.53 -14.99 -20.98
N HIS A 7 14.43 -15.69 -20.71
CA HIS A 7 13.33 -15.17 -19.89
C HIS A 7 13.70 -15.06 -18.41
N SER A 8 14.47 -16.01 -17.87
CA SER A 8 14.97 -16.00 -16.50
C SER A 8 15.91 -14.83 -16.24
N ASP A 9 16.81 -14.54 -17.19
CA ASP A 9 17.76 -13.43 -17.12
C ASP A 9 17.07 -12.05 -17.25
N ALA A 10 16.05 -11.95 -18.09
CA ALA A 10 15.26 -10.73 -18.23
C ALA A 10 14.47 -10.43 -16.95
N LEU A 11 13.87 -11.45 -16.33
CA LEU A 11 13.17 -11.33 -15.06
C LEU A 11 14.13 -10.99 -13.91
N ALA A 12 15.29 -11.64 -13.85
CA ALA A 12 16.32 -11.35 -12.85
C ALA A 12 16.86 -9.92 -12.99
N ARG A 13 17.06 -9.43 -14.23
CA ARG A 13 17.44 -8.04 -14.49
C ARG A 13 16.33 -7.06 -14.11
N TYR A 14 15.07 -7.35 -14.43
CA TYR A 14 13.94 -6.52 -14.04
C TYR A 14 13.77 -6.43 -12.51
N ILE A 15 13.91 -7.56 -11.80
CA ILE A 15 13.88 -7.59 -10.33
C ILE A 15 15.09 -6.84 -9.75
N SER A 16 16.27 -6.98 -10.35
CA SER A 16 17.48 -6.28 -9.92
C SER A 16 17.36 -4.77 -10.12
N THR A 17 16.87 -4.30 -11.26
CA THR A 17 16.71 -2.86 -11.53
C THR A 17 15.57 -2.22 -10.75
N THR A 18 14.47 -2.93 -10.50
CA THR A 18 13.37 -2.44 -9.64
C THR A 18 13.76 -2.38 -8.17
N LYS A 19 14.54 -3.35 -7.67
CA LYS A 19 15.10 -3.29 -6.31
C LYS A 19 16.18 -2.21 -6.17
N LEU A 20 17.01 -2.00 -7.20
CA LEU A 20 18.07 -0.99 -7.19
C LEU A 20 17.50 0.44 -7.25
N HIS A 21 16.42 0.68 -7.98
CA HIS A 21 15.74 1.99 -8.00
C HIS A 21 14.98 2.33 -6.72
N ARG A 22 14.71 1.35 -5.85
CA ARG A 22 14.13 1.62 -4.53
C ARG A 22 15.11 2.35 -3.60
N SER A 23 16.42 2.30 -3.87
CA SER A 23 17.48 2.62 -2.91
C SER A 23 17.95 4.09 -2.88
N THR A 24 17.45 4.99 -3.74
CA THR A 24 17.84 6.42 -3.70
C THR A 24 16.69 7.40 -3.48
N SER A 25 15.45 6.91 -3.62
CA SER A 25 14.21 7.68 -3.41
C SER A 25 13.44 7.26 -2.15
N ALA A 26 13.72 6.10 -1.57
CA ALA A 26 12.98 5.60 -0.40
C ALA A 26 13.19 6.42 0.87
N ASP A 27 14.26 7.21 0.95
CA ASP A 27 14.61 8.00 2.15
C ASP A 27 14.24 9.49 2.03
N LYS A 28 13.54 9.89 0.97
CA LYS A 28 13.12 11.29 0.78
C LYS A 28 11.61 11.45 1.00
N PRO A 29 11.17 12.53 1.66
CA PRO A 29 9.75 12.81 1.77
C PRO A 29 9.09 12.95 0.39
N THR A 30 7.97 12.25 0.20
CA THR A 30 7.19 12.28 -1.04
C THR A 30 6.16 13.40 -0.97
N LYS A 31 6.14 14.28 -1.97
CA LYS A 31 5.10 15.31 -2.09
C LYS A 31 3.81 14.68 -2.62
N ILE A 32 2.69 14.96 -1.97
CA ILE A 32 1.36 14.49 -2.38
C ILE A 32 0.38 15.67 -2.41
N LEU A 33 -0.78 15.47 -3.05
CA LEU A 33 -1.95 16.33 -2.87
C LEU A 33 -2.92 15.57 -1.95
N ALA A 34 -3.13 16.08 -0.75
CA ALA A 34 -4.07 15.51 0.21
C ALA A 34 -5.44 16.20 0.07
N PRO A 35 -6.54 15.44 -0.08
CA PRO A 35 -7.86 16.03 -0.16
C PRO A 35 -8.26 16.61 1.21
N ILE A 36 -8.87 17.79 1.20
CA ILE A 36 -9.52 18.42 2.35
C ILE A 36 -10.96 18.71 1.95
N GLN A 37 -11.90 18.15 2.70
CA GLN A 37 -13.32 18.35 2.47
C GLN A 37 -13.90 19.23 3.57
N ASP A 38 -14.57 20.33 3.18
CA ASP A 38 -15.28 21.23 4.10
C ASP A 38 -16.81 21.00 4.10
N GLY A 39 -17.25 19.91 3.47
CA GLY A 39 -18.65 19.52 3.34
C GLY A 39 -19.38 20.11 2.12
N ILE A 40 -18.83 21.13 1.45
CA ILE A 40 -19.47 21.79 0.30
C ILE A 40 -18.55 21.79 -0.93
N LYS A 41 -17.25 21.92 -0.73
CA LYS A 41 -16.23 21.95 -1.78
C LYS A 41 -15.10 20.98 -1.45
N GLU A 42 -14.47 20.49 -2.51
CA GLU A 42 -13.28 19.67 -2.43
C GLU A 42 -12.06 20.55 -2.68
N TYR A 43 -11.12 20.54 -1.73
CA TYR A 43 -9.85 21.23 -1.81
C TYR A 43 -8.72 20.22 -1.82
N TRP A 44 -7.58 20.61 -2.38
CA TRP A 44 -6.38 19.80 -2.41
C TRP A 44 -5.23 20.58 -1.81
N ALA A 45 -4.65 20.06 -0.73
CA ALA A 45 -3.49 20.66 -0.08
C ALA A 45 -2.21 19.94 -0.48
N GLN A 46 -1.17 20.69 -0.79
CA GLN A 46 0.15 20.11 -0.98
C GLN A 46 0.71 19.65 0.37
N ALA A 47 0.97 18.36 0.49
CA ALA A 47 1.52 17.72 1.69
C ALA A 47 2.81 16.96 1.38
N LYS A 48 3.50 16.51 2.43
CA LYS A 48 4.71 15.68 2.35
C LYS A 48 4.54 14.47 3.27
N VAL A 49 4.78 13.28 2.74
CA VAL A 49 4.82 12.04 3.51
C VAL A 49 6.27 11.70 3.80
N ALA A 50 6.64 11.64 5.08
CA ALA A 50 7.97 11.24 5.48
C ALA A 50 8.14 9.72 5.31
N PRO A 51 9.32 9.26 4.86
CA PRO A 51 9.62 7.83 4.81
C PRO A 51 9.64 7.24 6.22
N GLY A 52 9.09 6.04 6.38
CA GLY A 52 9.01 5.37 7.68
C GLY A 52 8.06 6.03 8.68
N ALA A 53 7.20 6.97 8.25
CA ALA A 53 6.15 7.49 9.11
C ALA A 53 5.14 6.40 9.46
N ASN A 54 4.71 6.38 10.72
CA ASN A 54 3.52 5.62 11.10
C ASN A 54 2.27 6.23 10.47
N ILE A 55 1.25 5.41 10.31
CA ILE A 55 -0.07 5.82 9.83
C ILE A 55 -1.13 5.48 10.87
N TYR A 56 -2.20 6.27 10.88
CA TYR A 56 -3.38 5.99 11.69
C TYR A 56 -4.36 5.16 10.88
N VAL A 57 -4.66 3.96 11.35
CA VAL A 57 -5.61 3.04 10.72
C VAL A 57 -6.88 2.97 11.54
N ASP A 58 -8.03 3.18 10.88
CA ASP A 58 -9.34 2.94 11.49
C ASP A 58 -9.55 1.43 11.64
N VAL A 59 -9.69 0.97 12.88
CA VAL A 59 -9.93 -0.44 13.21
C VAL A 59 -11.40 -0.73 13.52
N GLY A 60 -12.28 0.25 13.32
CA GLY A 60 -13.71 0.18 13.54
C GLY A 60 -14.17 0.98 14.76
N LEU A 61 -15.48 1.30 14.78
CA LEU A 61 -16.13 2.07 15.85
C LEU A 61 -15.49 3.45 16.11
N GLY A 62 -14.83 4.03 15.10
CA GLY A 62 -14.12 5.31 15.22
C GLY A 62 -12.83 5.23 16.01
N VAL A 63 -12.29 4.02 16.24
CA VAL A 63 -11.01 3.82 16.91
C VAL A 63 -9.89 3.82 15.87
N TYR A 64 -8.89 4.68 16.07
CA TYR A 64 -7.71 4.77 15.23
C TYR A 64 -6.49 4.29 15.99
N LEU A 65 -5.73 3.37 15.39
CA LEU A 65 -4.46 2.90 15.91
C LEU A 65 -3.30 3.40 15.05
N GLU A 66 -2.28 3.92 15.72
CA GLU A 66 -1.02 4.26 15.08
C GLU A 66 -0.19 2.99 14.88
N MET A 67 0.27 2.74 13.65
CA MET A 67 1.08 1.58 13.31
C MET A 67 2.04 1.88 12.16
N SER A 68 3.08 1.06 12.03
CA SER A 68 3.96 1.14 10.87
C SER A 68 3.21 0.75 9.58
N VAL A 69 3.73 1.18 8.42
CA VAL A 69 3.12 0.83 7.11
C VAL A 69 3.03 -0.69 6.93
N ASP A 70 4.07 -1.43 7.29
CA ASP A 70 4.10 -2.90 7.17
C ASP A 70 3.04 -3.58 8.06
N GLU A 71 2.81 -3.06 9.26
CA GLU A 71 1.75 -3.55 10.17
C GLU A 71 0.36 -3.21 9.64
N ALA A 72 0.18 -2.00 9.11
CA ALA A 72 -1.08 -1.59 8.48
C ALA A 72 -1.43 -2.46 7.27
N GLU A 73 -0.45 -2.77 6.40
CA GLU A 73 -0.66 -3.63 5.24
C GLU A 73 -1.16 -5.01 5.68
N ARG A 74 -0.49 -5.64 6.66
CA ARG A 74 -0.91 -6.95 7.20
C ARG A 74 -2.29 -6.90 7.84
N PHE A 75 -2.61 -5.82 8.55
CA PHE A 75 -3.93 -5.65 9.14
C PHE A 75 -5.00 -5.57 8.05
N VAL A 76 -4.82 -4.73 7.03
CA VAL A 76 -5.77 -4.57 5.93
C VAL A 76 -5.95 -5.87 5.15
N GLU A 77 -4.87 -6.60 4.87
CA GLU A 77 -4.93 -7.93 4.25
C GLU A 77 -5.80 -8.91 5.08
N SER A 78 -5.61 -8.93 6.40
CA SER A 78 -6.41 -9.79 7.29
C SER A 78 -7.90 -9.44 7.26
N VAL A 79 -8.24 -8.14 7.15
CA VAL A 79 -9.62 -7.66 7.04
C VAL A 79 -10.24 -8.08 5.71
N ILE A 80 -9.51 -7.96 4.61
CA ILE A 80 -9.97 -8.38 3.27
C ILE A 80 -10.29 -9.88 3.28
N VAL A 81 -9.40 -10.73 3.81
CA VAL A 81 -9.62 -12.17 3.90
C VAL A 81 -10.88 -12.49 4.72
N ARG A 82 -11.10 -11.79 5.83
CA ARG A 82 -12.31 -11.96 6.66
C ARG A 82 -13.58 -11.56 5.92
N ILE A 83 -13.54 -10.46 5.17
CA ILE A 83 -14.67 -10.00 4.35
C ILE A 83 -14.97 -11.00 3.24
N ASP A 84 -13.95 -11.46 2.51
CA ASP A 84 -14.10 -12.43 1.43
C ASP A 84 -14.72 -13.75 1.93
N HIS A 85 -14.24 -14.27 3.06
CA HIS A 85 -14.83 -15.44 3.70
C HIS A 85 -16.33 -15.25 3.98
N ARG A 86 -16.71 -14.10 4.56
CA ARG A 86 -18.10 -13.78 4.89
C ARG A 86 -18.98 -13.60 3.65
N VAL A 87 -18.45 -13.01 2.58
CA VAL A 87 -19.16 -12.91 1.28
C VAL A 87 -19.41 -14.30 0.70
N ASN A 88 -18.40 -15.17 0.73
CA ASN A 88 -18.50 -16.54 0.24
C ASN A 88 -19.48 -17.39 1.05
N GLU A 89 -19.56 -17.21 2.37
CA GLU A 89 -20.57 -17.86 3.21
C GLU A 89 -21.98 -17.41 2.84
N LEU A 90 -22.19 -16.11 2.66
CA LEU A 90 -23.50 -15.56 2.28
C LEU A 90 -23.94 -16.02 0.89
N ALA A 91 -23.02 -16.14 -0.06
CA ALA A 91 -23.33 -16.60 -1.42
C ALA A 91 -23.69 -18.09 -1.49
N ARG A 92 -23.34 -18.88 -0.46
CA ARG A 92 -23.63 -20.33 -0.38
C ARG A 92 -24.92 -20.64 0.39
N ASN A 93 -25.54 -19.65 1.02
CA ASN A 93 -26.82 -19.76 1.73
C ASN A 93 -27.96 -19.20 0.87
#